data_AF-A0AAW1J4T1-F1
#
_entry.id   AF-A0AAW1J4T1-F1
#
_cell.length_a   1.000
_cell.length_b   1.000
_cell.length_c   1.000
_cell.angle_alpha   90.00
_cell.angle_beta   90.00
_cell.angle_gamma   90.00
#
_symmetry.space_group_name_H-M   'P 1'
#
loop_
_entity.id
_entity.type
_entity.pdbx_description
1 polymer ?
#
loop_
_entity_poly.entity_id
_entity_poly.type
_entity_poly.pdbx_seq_one_letter_code
_entity_poly.pdbx_strand_id
1 'polypeptide(L)' 'MAPLDPEGDWERQGAQSLYNPRTSIGDERLERLYAQLEDLNRGGVQTQAFKLLQDKVFRRHDSDAHSET' A
#
# COMPACT_ATOMS: atom_id res chain seq x y z
N MET A 1 3.48 5.49 -1.37
CA MET A 1 2.26 5.02 -2.04
C MET A 1 1.17 6.09 -2.13
N ALA A 2 0.81 6.80 -1.04
CA ALA A 2 -0.29 7.79 -1.09
C ALA A 2 -0.23 8.80 -2.27
N PRO A 3 0.94 9.38 -2.64
CA PRO A 3 1.00 10.26 -3.82
C PRO A 3 0.91 9.53 -5.17
N LEU A 4 1.23 8.23 -5.21
CA LEU A 4 1.23 7.40 -6.41
C LEU A 4 -0.14 6.74 -6.67
N ASP A 5 -0.95 6.53 -5.62
CA ASP A 5 -2.27 5.89 -5.68
C ASP A 5 -3.28 6.64 -4.79
N PRO A 6 -3.82 7.78 -5.25
CA PRO A 6 -4.68 8.65 -4.44
C PRO A 6 -6.01 8.00 -4.02
N GLU A 7 -6.46 7.00 -4.78
CA GLU A 7 -7.71 6.26 -4.52
C GLU A 7 -7.56 5.22 -3.41
N GLY A 8 -6.34 4.84 -3.03
CA GLY A 8 -6.10 3.87 -1.97
C GLY A 8 -6.09 4.51 -0.58
N ASP A 9 -6.62 3.81 0.42
CA ASP A 9 -6.59 4.29 1.81
C ASP A 9 -5.23 4.07 2.50
N TRP A 10 -4.18 4.64 1.92
CA TRP A 10 -2.79 4.42 2.33
C TRP A 10 -2.47 4.93 3.72
N GLU A 11 -3.12 6.01 4.17
CA GLU A 11 -2.86 6.60 5.49
C GLU A 11 -3.42 5.73 6.62
N ARG A 12 -4.53 5.03 6.38
CA ARG A 12 -5.17 4.16 7.40
C ARG A 12 -4.79 2.69 7.24
N GLN A 13 -4.57 2.22 6.02
CA GLN A 13 -4.38 0.79 5.72
C GLN A 13 -3.05 0.48 5.00
N GLY A 14 -2.24 1.48 4.69
CA GLY A 14 -0.97 1.26 3.97
C GLY A 14 -0.03 0.30 4.72
N ALA A 15 0.04 0.38 6.05
CA ALA A 15 0.84 -0.56 6.85
C ALA A 15 0.36 -2.00 6.72
N GLN A 16 -0.96 -2.23 6.65
CA GLN A 16 -1.53 -3.58 6.52
C GLN A 16 -1.21 -4.22 5.18
N SER A 17 -1.04 -3.42 4.11
CA SER A 17 -0.61 -3.93 2.79
C SER A 17 0.80 -4.54 2.80
N LEU A 18 1.63 -4.15 3.76
CA LEU A 18 2.99 -4.67 3.97
C LEU A 18 3.01 -5.95 4.81
N TYR A 19 1.86 -6.40 5.32
CA TYR A 19 1.78 -7.64 6.09
C TYR A 19 2.25 -8.85 5.25
N ASN A 20 3.09 -9.67 5.86
CA ASN A 20 3.65 -10.89 5.29
C ASN A 20 3.29 -12.11 6.16
N PRO A 21 2.32 -12.94 5.76
CA PRO A 21 1.91 -14.12 6.53
C PRO A 21 2.98 -15.21 6.62
N ARG A 22 4.09 -15.09 5.87
CA ARG A 22 5.21 -16.05 5.89
C ARG A 22 6.23 -15.76 7.00
N THR A 23 6.09 -14.67 7.75
CA THR A 23 6.94 -14.37 8.90
C THR A 23 6.19 -14.64 10.20
N SER A 24 6.92 -14.95 11.27
CA SER A 24 6.33 -15.33 12.55
C SER A 24 5.52 -14.23 13.22
N ILE A 25 5.83 -12.97 12.93
CA ILE A 25 5.18 -11.78 13.50
C ILE A 25 4.34 -11.02 12.47
N GLY A 26 4.35 -11.43 11.19
CA GLY A 26 3.62 -10.75 10.13
C GLY A 26 4.33 -9.58 9.48
N ASP A 27 5.51 -9.17 9.99
CA ASP A 27 6.30 -8.11 9.38
C ASP A 27 6.99 -8.58 8.11
N GLU A 28 7.05 -7.73 7.09
CA GLU A 28 7.86 -7.98 5.90
C GLU A 28 9.36 -7.90 6.24
N ARG A 29 10.17 -8.66 5.50
CA ARG A 29 11.64 -8.60 5.66
C ARG A 29 12.15 -7.22 5.26
N LEU A 30 13.07 -6.67 6.05
CA LEU A 30 13.63 -5.34 5.84
C LEU A 30 14.21 -5.16 4.43
N GLU A 31 14.92 -6.17 3.91
CA GLU A 31 15.52 -6.14 2.58
C GLU A 31 14.45 -6.05 1.47
N ARG A 32 13.29 -6.68 1.69
CA ARG A 32 12.17 -6.59 0.74
C ARG A 32 11.51 -5.22 0.76
N LEU A 33 11.38 -4.59 1.94
CA LEU A 33 10.86 -3.23 2.06
C LEU A 33 11.77 -2.24 1.33
N TYR A 34 13.10 -2.37 1.46
CA TYR A 34 14.03 -1.54 0.71
C TYR A 34 13.97 -1.77 -0.80
N ALA A 35 13.86 -3.03 -1.25
CA ALA A 35 13.72 -3.34 -2.66
C ALA A 35 12.43 -2.74 -3.25
N GLN A 36 11.30 -2.82 -2.52
CA GLN A 36 10.03 -2.21 -2.93
C GLN A 36 10.14 -0.68 -2.97
N LEU A 37 10.77 -0.06 -1.97
CA LEU A 37 10.97 1.39 -1.94
C LEU A 37 11.85 1.86 -3.11
N GLU A 38 12.93 1.15 -3.42
CA GLU A 38 13.79 1.46 -4.56
C GLU A 38 13.05 1.32 -5.89
N ASP A 39 12.28 0.24 -6.08
CA ASP A 39 11.47 0.02 -7.27
C ASP A 39 10.48 1.18 -7.46
N LEU A 40 9.72 1.53 -6.41
CA LEU A 40 8.79 2.66 -6.41
C LEU A 40 9.48 4.01 -6.71
N ASN A 41 10.66 4.25 -6.16
CA ASN A 41 11.40 5.50 -6.40
C ASN A 41 11.91 5.60 -7.84
N ARG A 42 12.23 4.47 -8.48
CA ARG A 42 12.74 4.44 -9.87
C ARG A 42 11.63 4.54 -10.91
N GLY A 43 10.51 3.84 -10.70
CA GLY A 43 9.48 3.68 -11.73
C GLY A 43 8.06 4.06 -11.31
N GLY A 44 7.84 4.46 -10.06
CA GLY A 44 6.53 4.88 -9.56
C GLY A 44 5.43 3.88 -9.86
N VAL A 45 4.36 4.34 -10.52
CA VAL A 45 3.16 3.54 -10.85
C VAL A 45 3.39 2.41 -11.85
N GLN A 46 4.51 2.42 -12.59
CA GLN A 46 4.81 1.40 -13.60
C GLN A 46 5.47 0.15 -13.00
N THR A 47 5.81 0.20 -11.71
CA THR A 47 6.62 -0.81 -11.05
C THR A 47 5.79 -2.02 -10.62
N GLN A 48 6.45 -3.15 -10.42
CA GLN A 48 5.78 -4.33 -9.88
C GLN A 48 5.44 -4.10 -8.40
N ALA A 49 6.30 -3.41 -7.65
CA ALA A 49 6.03 -3.02 -6.27
C ALA A 49 4.73 -2.22 -6.15
N PHE A 50 4.48 -1.27 -7.06
CA PHE A 50 3.24 -0.50 -7.07
C PHE A 50 2.00 -1.38 -7.20
N LYS A 51 1.95 -2.25 -8.22
CA LYS A 51 0.80 -3.14 -8.45
C LYS A 51 0.55 -4.06 -7.27
N LEU A 52 1.61 -4.69 -6.74
CA LEU A 52 1.52 -5.61 -5.61
C LEU A 52 0.98 -4.95 -4.33
N LEU A 53 1.34 -3.69 -4.10
CA LEU A 53 0.85 -2.94 -2.94
C LEU A 53 -0.57 -2.44 -3.20
N GLN A 54 -0.85 -1.92 -4.39
CA GLN A 54 -2.18 -1.41 -4.77
C GLN A 54 -3.27 -2.49 -4.66
N ASP A 55 -2.97 -3.72 -5.09
CA ASP A 55 -3.91 -4.85 -5.02
C ASP A 55 -4.28 -5.24 -3.57
N LYS A 56 -3.50 -4.79 -2.58
CA LYS A 56 -3.71 -5.11 -1.16
C LYS A 56 -4.36 -4.00 -0.34
N VAL A 57 -4.43 -2.77 -0.86
CA VAL A 57 -5.06 -1.64 -0.17
C VAL A 57 -6.53 -1.55 -0.60
N PHE A 58 -7.44 -1.36 0.35
CA PHE A 58 -8.82 -1.07 -0.02
C PHE A 58 -8.91 0.31 -0.68
N ARG A 59 -9.77 0.40 -1.67
CA ARG A 59 -10.10 1.67 -2.32
C ARG A 59 -10.99 2.50 -1.39
N ARG A 60 -10.71 3.79 -1.30
CA ARG A 60 -11.63 4.78 -0.73
C ARG A 60 -12.86 4.83 -1.66
N HIS A 61 -13.88 4.03 -1.38
CA HIS A 61 -15.20 4.25 -1.97
C HIS A 61 -15.78 5.49 -1.28
N ASP A 62 -16.48 6.36 -2.01
CA ASP A 62 -17.13 7.62 -1.57
C ASP A 62 -18.20 7.46 -0.47
N SER A 63 -18.12 6.44 0.38
CA SER A 63 -19.07 6.20 1.47
C SER A 63 -18.90 7.16 2.66
N ASP A 64 -17.81 7.93 2.70
CA ASP A 64 -17.59 8.96 3.72
C ASP A 64 -18.37 10.28 3.44
N ALA A 65 -19.16 10.37 2.36
CA ALA A 65 -19.92 11.58 2.01
C ALA A 65 -21.28 11.74 2.72
N HIS A 66 -21.75 10.77 3.52
CA HIS A 66 -23.11 10.78 4.09
C HIS A 66 -23.20 10.43 5.58
N SER A 67 -22.32 10.98 6.42
CA SER A 67 -22.53 10.95 7.88
C SER A 67 -22.33 12.33 8.49
N GLU A 68 -23.15 13.28 8.08
CA GLU A 68 -23.56 14.42 8.88
C GLU A 68 -25.10 14.50 8.81
N THR A 69 -25.77 14.10 9.89
CA THR A 69 -27.21 14.32 10.12
C THR A 69 -27.37 15.22 11.33
#